data_AF-A0A0G1R8Z8-F1
#
_entry.id   AF-A0A0G1R8Z8-F1
#
_cell.length_a   1.000
_cell.length_b   1.000
_cell.length_c   1.000
_cell.angle_alpha   90.00
_cell.angle_beta   90.00
_cell.angle_gamma   90.00
#
_symmetry.space_group_name_H-M   'P 1'
#
loop_
_entity.id
_entity.type
_entity.pdbx_description
1 polymer ?
#
loop_
_entity_poly.entity_id
_entity_poly.type
_entity_poly.pdbx_seq_one_letter_code
_entity_poly.pdbx_strand_id
1 'polypeptide(L)'
;MDRFSAVWLSHSSISAFKHCPRSYYLGSLYRDPQSGHKIGLITPSLALGSAVHEVLESLSILPTSDRFIISLIDRFQSVWQKFSGHKGGFSDAATESRSKEKGEEMLRRVMQHPGPLERKAVKIGQDLPQYWLSEADNLMLCGKLDWLEYLECQTYPVKKASYWHIAKDDMPIEKSLPDLTQSHELVLQIGKEIKLARALNRFKCPQGEQGCKYCLPYEKILDGKATFVGEGNYHTDLYADFTSTLPKSEIL
;
A
#
# COMPACT_ATOMS: atom_id res chain seq x y z
N MET A 1 19.77 -11.92 -2.22
CA MET A 1 20.37 -11.14 -3.33
C MET A 1 19.28 -10.85 -4.34
N ASP A 2 19.25 -9.65 -4.90
CA ASP A 2 18.33 -9.30 -5.99
C ASP A 2 18.67 -10.15 -7.22
N ARG A 3 17.69 -10.90 -7.73
CA ARG A 3 17.86 -11.82 -8.86
C ARG A 3 18.15 -11.06 -10.18
N PHE A 4 17.77 -9.79 -10.27
CA PHE A 4 17.76 -9.04 -11.52
C PHE A 4 18.73 -7.85 -11.54
N SER A 5 19.45 -7.58 -10.45
CA SER A 5 20.33 -6.40 -10.31
C SER A 5 19.65 -5.07 -10.73
N ALA A 6 18.32 -4.99 -10.57
CA ALA A 6 17.49 -3.95 -11.15
C ALA A 6 17.07 -2.91 -10.11
N VAL A 7 16.70 -1.71 -10.56
CA VAL A 7 15.94 -0.78 -9.73
C VAL A 7 14.46 -1.14 -9.87
N TRP A 8 13.91 -1.65 -8.79
CA TRP A 8 12.49 -1.99 -8.68
C TRP A 8 11.66 -0.73 -8.42
N LEU A 9 10.64 -0.54 -9.23
CA LEU A 9 9.78 0.64 -9.26
C LEU A 9 8.34 0.19 -9.02
N SER A 10 7.78 0.57 -7.88
CA SER A 10 6.35 0.42 -7.59
C SER A 10 5.66 1.77 -7.50
N HIS A 11 4.33 1.78 -7.61
CA HIS A 11 3.54 3.00 -7.42
C HIS A 11 3.93 3.70 -6.09
N SER A 12 3.95 2.95 -4.99
CA SER A 12 4.27 3.48 -3.66
C SER A 12 5.71 3.97 -3.57
N SER A 13 6.67 3.28 -4.18
CA SER A 13 8.08 3.70 -4.14
C SER A 13 8.33 4.95 -4.98
N ILE A 14 7.72 5.04 -6.16
CA ILE A 14 7.74 6.23 -7.03
C ILE A 14 7.11 7.41 -6.29
N SER A 15 5.92 7.20 -5.71
CA SER A 15 5.22 8.25 -4.95
C SER A 15 6.05 8.74 -3.77
N ALA A 16 6.64 7.83 -2.97
CA ALA A 16 7.50 8.21 -1.85
C ALA A 16 8.70 9.05 -2.32
N PHE A 17 9.35 8.66 -3.42
CA PHE A 17 10.49 9.42 -3.96
C PHE A 17 10.08 10.81 -4.43
N LYS A 18 8.97 10.93 -5.17
CA LYS A 18 8.46 12.22 -5.64
C LYS A 18 8.10 13.17 -4.50
N HIS A 19 7.53 12.64 -3.41
CA HIS A 19 7.19 13.45 -2.24
C HIS A 19 8.44 13.84 -1.43
N CYS A 20 9.36 12.89 -1.20
CA CYS A 20 10.59 13.13 -0.47
C CYS A 20 11.61 12.00 -0.73
N PRO A 21 12.73 12.26 -1.44
CA PRO A 21 13.79 11.27 -1.63
C PRO A 21 14.34 10.70 -0.32
N ARG A 22 14.41 11.52 0.74
CA ARG A 22 14.83 11.07 2.08
C ARG A 22 13.86 10.04 2.66
N SER A 23 12.55 10.28 2.57
CA SER A 23 11.52 9.32 3.01
C SER A 23 11.57 8.03 2.19
N TYR A 24 11.80 8.11 0.88
CA TYR A 24 12.01 6.94 0.03
C TYR A 24 13.19 6.10 0.50
N TYR A 25 14.34 6.74 0.78
CA TYR A 25 15.50 6.03 1.31
C TYR A 25 15.17 5.31 2.60
N LEU A 26 14.61 6.02 3.58
CA LEU A 26 14.31 5.46 4.90
C LEU A 26 13.28 4.32 4.85
N GLY A 27 12.22 4.46 4.07
CA GLY A 27 11.17 3.43 3.98
C GLY A 27 11.46 2.28 3.03
N SER A 28 12.27 2.48 1.98
CA SER A 28 12.47 1.48 0.92
C SER A 28 13.86 0.86 0.89
N LEU A 29 14.91 1.64 1.17
CA LEU A 29 16.30 1.24 0.98
C LEU A 29 17.04 0.95 2.28
N TYR A 30 16.79 1.76 3.32
CA TYR A 30 17.38 1.58 4.62
C TYR A 30 17.00 0.20 5.19
N ARG A 31 17.98 -0.41 5.87
CA ARG A 31 17.81 -1.63 6.65
C ARG A 31 18.36 -1.36 8.03
N ASP A 32 17.61 -1.74 9.04
CA ASP A 32 18.05 -1.61 10.42
C ASP A 32 19.33 -2.47 10.63
N PRO A 33 20.41 -1.92 11.21
CA PRO A 33 21.66 -2.66 11.40
C PRO A 33 21.56 -3.85 12.35
N GLN A 34 20.57 -3.87 13.25
CA GLN A 34 20.41 -4.93 14.25
C GLN A 34 19.57 -6.08 13.69
N SER A 35 18.42 -5.79 13.08
CA SER A 35 17.52 -6.82 12.53
C SER A 35 17.79 -7.16 11.05
N GLY A 36 18.42 -6.25 10.30
CA GLY A 36 18.53 -6.33 8.84
C GLY A 36 17.20 -6.11 8.11
N HIS A 37 16.13 -5.79 8.83
CA HIS A 37 14.79 -5.57 8.28
C HIS A 37 14.61 -4.14 7.78
N LYS A 38 13.56 -3.93 6.96
CA LYS A 38 13.08 -2.57 6.65
C LYS A 38 12.43 -1.96 7.89
N ILE A 39 12.44 -0.64 7.97
CA ILE A 39 11.59 0.08 8.94
C ILE A 39 10.29 0.50 8.27
N GLY A 40 9.17 0.26 8.95
CA GLY A 40 7.83 0.60 8.52
C GLY A 40 7.09 1.39 9.59
N LEU A 41 6.17 2.24 9.14
CA LEU A 41 5.29 2.99 10.03
C LEU A 41 3.94 2.30 10.06
N ILE A 42 3.38 2.12 11.26
CA ILE A 42 1.98 1.74 11.44
C ILE A 42 1.20 2.90 12.03
N THR A 43 -0.02 3.09 11.52
CA THR A 43 -0.95 4.11 12.01
C THR A 43 -2.35 3.49 12.09
N PRO A 44 -3.26 4.05 12.91
CA PRO A 44 -4.65 3.61 12.96
C PRO A 44 -5.33 3.54 11.59
N SER A 45 -5.05 4.50 10.70
CA SER A 45 -5.59 4.52 9.34
C SER A 45 -5.03 3.40 8.47
N LEU A 46 -3.72 3.13 8.57
CA LEU A 46 -3.08 2.06 7.82
C LEU A 46 -3.57 0.69 8.31
N ALA A 47 -3.67 0.49 9.62
CA ALA A 47 -4.21 -0.73 10.22
C ALA A 47 -5.65 -1.01 9.76
N LEU A 48 -6.49 0.03 9.78
CA LEU A 48 -7.85 -0.04 9.24
C LEU A 48 -7.87 -0.45 7.76
N GLY A 49 -7.09 0.25 6.93
CA GLY A 49 -7.00 -0.06 5.50
C GLY A 49 -6.54 -1.49 5.25
N SER A 50 -5.44 -1.92 5.90
CA SER A 50 -4.91 -3.28 5.77
C SER A 50 -5.91 -4.35 6.18
N ALA A 51 -6.67 -4.15 7.26
CA ALA A 51 -7.69 -5.10 7.70
C ALA A 51 -8.84 -5.22 6.67
N VAL A 52 -9.30 -4.10 6.11
CA VAL A 52 -10.34 -4.10 5.05
C VAL A 52 -9.81 -4.76 3.77
N HIS A 53 -8.59 -4.44 3.34
CA HIS A 53 -7.96 -5.06 2.17
C HIS A 53 -7.85 -6.57 2.33
N GLU A 54 -7.38 -7.06 3.48
CA GLU A 54 -7.24 -8.50 3.73
C GLU A 54 -8.58 -9.24 3.63
N VAL A 55 -9.67 -8.64 4.14
CA VAL A 55 -11.02 -9.22 4.00
C VAL A 55 -11.44 -9.28 2.53
N LEU A 56 -11.31 -8.20 1.77
CA LEU A 56 -11.80 -8.12 0.39
C LEU A 56 -10.95 -8.95 -0.58
N GLU A 57 -9.63 -8.93 -0.44
CA GLU A 57 -8.73 -9.73 -1.27
C GLU A 57 -8.97 -11.23 -1.07
N SER A 58 -9.35 -11.66 0.15
CA SER A 58 -9.68 -13.06 0.43
C SER A 58 -10.87 -13.57 -0.40
N LEU A 59 -11.77 -12.69 -0.84
CA LEU A 59 -12.93 -13.05 -1.67
C LEU A 59 -12.51 -13.52 -3.06
N SER A 60 -11.39 -13.01 -3.58
CA SER A 60 -10.87 -13.42 -4.90
C SER A 60 -10.55 -14.91 -4.96
N ILE A 61 -10.29 -15.53 -3.80
CA ILE A 61 -9.93 -16.95 -3.70
C ILE A 61 -11.17 -17.84 -3.83
N LEU A 62 -12.34 -17.35 -3.43
CA LEU A 62 -13.60 -18.09 -3.35
C LEU A 62 -14.37 -18.09 -4.69
N PRO A 63 -15.17 -19.14 -4.96
CA PRO A 63 -16.21 -19.11 -5.99
C PRO A 63 -17.15 -17.92 -5.78
N THR A 64 -17.65 -17.32 -6.86
CA THR A 64 -18.51 -16.12 -6.79
C THR A 64 -19.77 -16.33 -5.96
N SER A 65 -20.35 -17.54 -5.99
CA SER A 65 -21.50 -17.94 -5.18
C SER A 65 -21.25 -17.89 -3.67
N ASP A 66 -19.98 -18.04 -3.25
CA ASP A 66 -19.63 -18.31 -1.85
C ASP A 66 -19.11 -17.07 -1.12
N ARG A 67 -18.80 -16.00 -1.87
CA ARG A 67 -18.10 -14.80 -1.35
C ARG A 67 -18.84 -14.11 -0.22
N PHE A 68 -20.17 -14.04 -0.30
CA PHE A 68 -21.01 -13.31 0.63
C PHE A 68 -21.86 -14.21 1.53
N ILE A 69 -21.63 -15.54 1.52
CA ILE A 69 -22.33 -16.48 2.43
C ILE A 69 -21.94 -16.18 3.88
N ILE A 70 -20.64 -16.00 4.13
CA ILE A 70 -20.13 -15.53 5.43
C ILE A 70 -20.08 -14.01 5.37
N SER A 71 -20.69 -13.35 6.35
CA SER A 71 -20.69 -11.89 6.47
C SER A 71 -19.26 -11.34 6.43
N LEU A 72 -19.04 -10.26 5.67
CA LEU A 72 -17.75 -9.58 5.66
C LEU A 72 -17.39 -9.05 7.06
N ILE A 73 -18.39 -8.77 7.89
CA ILE A 73 -18.21 -8.33 9.27
C ILE A 73 -17.60 -9.43 10.13
N ASP A 74 -18.07 -10.68 9.99
CA ASP A 74 -17.52 -11.82 10.76
C ASP A 74 -16.06 -12.11 10.36
N ARG A 75 -15.77 -12.01 9.06
CA ARG A 75 -14.39 -12.10 8.54
C ARG A 75 -13.53 -10.98 9.12
N PHE A 76 -14.04 -9.76 9.13
CA PHE A 76 -13.33 -8.59 9.63
C PHE A 76 -13.03 -8.69 11.12
N GLN A 77 -13.96 -9.16 11.94
CA GLN A 77 -13.72 -9.36 13.38
C GLN A 77 -12.56 -10.33 13.65
N SER A 78 -12.43 -11.36 12.83
CA SER A 78 -11.34 -12.33 12.89
C SER A 78 -10.01 -11.71 12.47
N VAL A 79 -9.99 -10.95 11.37
CA VAL A 79 -8.81 -10.24 10.85
C VAL A 79 -8.34 -9.13 11.80
N TRP A 80 -9.28 -8.41 12.42
CA TRP A 80 -9.00 -7.26 13.28
C TRP A 80 -8.07 -7.59 14.45
N GLN A 81 -8.13 -8.83 14.96
CA GLN A 81 -7.24 -9.28 16.05
C GLN A 81 -5.76 -9.11 15.74
N LYS A 82 -5.37 -9.16 14.46
CA LYS A 82 -3.97 -8.94 14.02
C LYS A 82 -3.52 -7.49 14.20
N PHE A 83 -4.47 -6.56 14.19
CA PHE A 83 -4.26 -5.11 14.20
C PHE A 83 -4.65 -4.45 15.52
N SER A 84 -5.17 -5.19 16.50
CA SER A 84 -5.62 -4.61 17.78
C SER A 84 -4.49 -4.04 18.65
N GLY A 85 -4.83 -3.01 19.43
CA GLY A 85 -3.93 -2.33 20.35
C GLY A 85 -2.71 -1.69 19.69
N HIS A 86 -1.55 -1.74 20.37
CA HIS A 86 -0.33 -1.12 19.89
C HIS A 86 0.13 -1.67 18.53
N LYS A 87 -0.21 -2.93 18.17
CA LYS A 87 0.12 -3.52 16.86
C LYS A 87 -0.49 -2.75 15.69
N GLY A 88 -1.67 -2.17 15.85
CA GLY A 88 -2.31 -1.31 14.85
C GLY A 88 -1.95 0.18 14.96
N GLY A 89 -1.02 0.53 15.86
CA GLY A 89 -0.68 1.92 16.14
C GLY A 89 -1.74 2.66 16.95
N PHE A 90 -2.56 1.95 17.73
CA PHE A 90 -3.56 2.57 18.61
C PHE A 90 -2.95 2.96 19.96
N SER A 91 -3.08 4.24 20.34
CA SER A 91 -2.68 4.76 21.67
C SER A 91 -3.73 4.51 22.76
N ASP A 92 -4.99 4.32 22.37
CA ASP A 92 -6.12 4.21 23.28
C ASP A 92 -7.27 3.40 22.65
N ALA A 93 -8.07 2.78 23.53
CA ALA A 93 -9.18 1.91 23.12
C ALA A 93 -10.31 2.65 22.39
N ALA A 94 -10.49 3.95 22.63
CA ALA A 94 -11.55 4.72 21.98
C ALA A 94 -11.21 4.97 20.50
N THR A 95 -9.95 5.28 20.20
CA THR A 95 -9.45 5.40 18.83
C THR A 95 -9.51 4.05 18.10
N GLU A 96 -9.18 2.95 18.77
CA GLU A 96 -9.34 1.61 18.20
C GLU A 96 -10.80 1.29 17.87
N SER A 97 -11.73 1.50 18.82
CA SER A 97 -13.17 1.25 18.60
C SER A 97 -13.71 2.04 17.42
N ARG A 98 -13.40 3.34 17.36
CA ARG A 98 -13.84 4.20 16.25
C ARG A 98 -13.29 3.75 14.90
N SER A 99 -12.03 3.32 14.84
CA SER A 99 -11.45 2.78 13.60
C SER A 99 -12.11 1.46 13.20
N LYS A 100 -12.36 0.58 14.16
CA LYS A 100 -13.06 -0.69 13.94
C LYS A 100 -14.47 -0.47 13.41
N GLU A 101 -15.26 0.38 14.07
CA GLU A 101 -16.62 0.76 13.65
C GLU A 101 -16.63 1.32 12.22
N LYS A 102 -15.66 2.18 11.89
CA LYS A 102 -15.50 2.71 10.53
C LYS A 102 -15.21 1.60 9.51
N GLY A 103 -14.39 0.62 9.85
CA GLY A 103 -14.12 -0.55 8.99
C GLY A 103 -15.35 -1.43 8.79
N GLU A 104 -16.13 -1.64 9.83
CA GLU A 104 -17.41 -2.34 9.71
C GLU A 104 -18.38 -1.59 8.80
N GLU A 105 -18.49 -0.27 8.93
CA GLU A 105 -19.32 0.58 8.06
C GLU A 105 -18.91 0.48 6.59
N MET A 106 -17.60 0.52 6.32
CA MET A 106 -17.02 0.31 4.99
C MET A 106 -17.45 -1.04 4.41
N LEU A 107 -17.37 -2.11 5.19
CA LEU A 107 -17.72 -3.46 4.73
C LEU A 107 -19.23 -3.66 4.60
N ARG A 108 -20.05 -3.03 5.46
CA ARG A 108 -21.51 -3.01 5.30
C ARG A 108 -21.90 -2.37 3.97
N ARG A 109 -21.26 -1.24 3.59
CA ARG A 109 -21.46 -0.63 2.28
C ARG A 109 -21.11 -1.59 1.14
N VAL A 110 -19.98 -2.30 1.24
CA VAL A 110 -19.61 -3.32 0.24
C VAL A 110 -20.65 -4.45 0.17
N MET A 111 -21.19 -4.90 1.29
CA MET A 111 -22.23 -5.95 1.26
C MET A 111 -23.54 -5.47 0.61
N GLN A 112 -23.87 -4.18 0.74
CA GLN A 112 -25.05 -3.58 0.08
C GLN A 112 -24.78 -3.27 -1.40
N HIS A 113 -23.53 -2.93 -1.73
CA HIS A 113 -23.08 -2.55 -3.06
C HIS A 113 -21.80 -3.30 -3.45
N PRO A 114 -21.88 -4.61 -3.72
CA PRO A 114 -20.70 -5.46 -3.86
C PRO A 114 -19.96 -5.28 -5.19
N GLY A 115 -20.64 -4.74 -6.20
CA GLY A 115 -20.04 -4.32 -7.47
C GLY A 115 -19.19 -5.43 -8.13
N PRO A 116 -17.89 -5.19 -8.41
CA PRO A 116 -17.04 -6.16 -9.10
C PRO A 116 -16.73 -7.41 -8.25
N LEU A 117 -16.98 -7.37 -6.93
CA LEU A 117 -16.67 -8.47 -6.02
C LEU A 117 -17.64 -9.64 -6.15
N GLU A 118 -18.81 -9.47 -6.75
CA GLU A 118 -19.72 -10.58 -7.09
C GLU A 118 -19.33 -11.30 -8.39
N ARG A 119 -18.45 -10.71 -9.19
CA ARG A 119 -18.13 -11.20 -10.54
C ARG A 119 -16.84 -12.00 -10.55
N LYS A 120 -16.63 -12.77 -11.62
CA LYS A 120 -15.40 -13.55 -11.80
C LYS A 120 -14.19 -12.62 -11.73
N ALA A 121 -13.15 -13.05 -11.01
CA ALA A 121 -11.90 -12.34 -10.87
C ALA A 121 -10.76 -13.17 -11.47
N VAL A 122 -9.78 -12.49 -12.06
CA VAL A 122 -8.57 -13.14 -12.57
C VAL A 122 -7.54 -13.21 -11.45
N LYS A 123 -7.03 -14.42 -11.18
CA LYS A 123 -5.91 -14.61 -10.26
C LYS A 123 -4.60 -14.48 -11.04
N ILE A 124 -3.73 -13.57 -10.63
CA ILE A 124 -2.38 -13.48 -11.18
C ILE A 124 -1.53 -14.53 -10.45
N GLY A 125 -0.97 -15.49 -11.18
CA GLY A 125 -0.19 -16.60 -10.60
C GLY A 125 1.19 -16.20 -10.05
N GLN A 126 1.45 -14.91 -9.86
CA GLN A 126 2.70 -14.37 -9.32
C GLN A 126 2.36 -13.49 -8.10
N ASP A 127 3.05 -13.71 -6.98
CA ASP A 127 2.82 -12.96 -5.73
C ASP A 127 3.12 -11.46 -5.88
N LEU A 128 4.10 -11.11 -6.71
CA LEU A 128 4.42 -9.73 -7.06
C LEU A 128 4.61 -9.66 -8.59
N PRO A 129 3.57 -9.26 -9.34
CA PRO A 129 3.68 -9.03 -10.77
C PRO A 129 4.80 -8.05 -11.08
N GLN A 130 5.62 -8.40 -12.06
CA GLN A 130 6.79 -7.61 -12.46
C GLN A 130 6.97 -7.58 -13.99
N TYR A 131 7.48 -6.47 -14.50
CA TYR A 131 7.67 -6.23 -15.93
C TYR A 131 8.91 -5.34 -16.18
N TRP A 132 9.72 -5.68 -17.18
CA TRP A 132 10.86 -4.85 -17.57
C TRP A 132 10.40 -3.54 -18.19
N LEU A 133 10.58 -2.43 -17.48
CA LEU A 133 10.32 -1.10 -18.02
C LEU A 133 11.39 -0.69 -19.03
N SER A 134 12.65 -0.97 -18.69
CA SER A 134 13.80 -0.80 -19.56
C SER A 134 14.91 -1.75 -19.11
N GLU A 135 15.18 -2.77 -19.92
CA GLU A 135 16.31 -3.70 -19.68
C GLU A 135 17.65 -2.96 -19.80
N ALA A 136 17.78 -2.06 -20.79
CA ALA A 136 18.99 -1.24 -20.98
C ALA A 136 19.32 -0.41 -19.74
N ASP A 137 18.31 0.14 -19.07
CA ASP A 137 18.48 0.92 -17.85
C ASP A 137 18.41 0.07 -16.57
N ASN A 138 18.21 -1.24 -16.66
CA ASN A 138 17.97 -2.14 -15.53
C ASN A 138 16.83 -1.65 -14.60
N LEU A 139 15.70 -1.26 -15.19
CA LEU A 139 14.52 -0.77 -14.48
C LEU A 139 13.38 -1.78 -14.57
N MET A 140 12.90 -2.24 -13.43
CA MET A 140 11.82 -3.22 -13.30
C MET A 140 10.60 -2.53 -12.68
N LEU A 141 9.45 -2.58 -13.34
CA LEU A 141 8.18 -2.22 -12.73
C LEU A 141 7.65 -3.40 -11.92
N CYS A 142 7.09 -3.11 -10.75
CA CYS A 142 6.41 -4.09 -9.92
C CYS A 142 5.22 -3.47 -9.20
N GLY A 143 4.21 -4.28 -8.92
CA GLY A 143 3.03 -3.81 -8.19
C GLY A 143 1.97 -4.88 -8.06
N LYS A 144 1.25 -4.83 -6.94
CA LYS A 144 0.03 -5.63 -6.76
C LYS A 144 -1.16 -4.85 -7.26
N LEU A 145 -2.10 -5.56 -7.87
CA LEU A 145 -3.43 -5.05 -8.21
C LEU A 145 -4.39 -5.59 -7.16
N ASP A 146 -5.22 -4.73 -6.58
CA ASP A 146 -6.16 -5.12 -5.53
C ASP A 146 -7.25 -6.06 -6.08
N TRP A 147 -7.74 -5.77 -7.29
CA TRP A 147 -8.77 -6.59 -7.94
C TRP A 147 -8.67 -6.50 -9.46
N LEU A 148 -8.80 -7.65 -10.13
CA LEU A 148 -8.87 -7.75 -11.59
C LEU A 148 -10.15 -8.49 -11.99
N GLU A 149 -11.14 -7.73 -12.47
CA GLU A 149 -12.42 -8.28 -12.93
C GLU A 149 -12.24 -9.01 -14.26
N TYR A 150 -12.79 -10.23 -14.36
CA TYR A 150 -12.82 -11.00 -15.61
C TYR A 150 -14.07 -10.67 -16.41
N LEU A 151 -13.90 -10.30 -17.68
CA LEU A 151 -14.98 -10.03 -18.62
C LEU A 151 -14.94 -11.06 -19.77
N GLU A 152 -15.99 -11.89 -19.88
CA GLU A 152 -16.07 -13.03 -20.82
C GLU A 152 -15.84 -12.63 -22.29
N CYS A 153 -16.31 -11.46 -22.71
CA CYS A 153 -16.22 -11.00 -24.11
C CYS A 153 -15.03 -10.06 -24.38
N GLN A 154 -14.06 -9.94 -23.47
CA GLN A 154 -12.96 -9.00 -23.63
C GLN A 154 -11.85 -9.59 -24.51
N THR A 155 -11.63 -8.99 -25.68
CA THR A 155 -10.55 -9.34 -26.63
C THR A 155 -9.29 -8.47 -26.49
N TYR A 156 -9.37 -7.34 -25.78
CA TYR A 156 -8.25 -6.40 -25.55
C TYR A 156 -7.61 -6.58 -24.16
N PRO A 157 -6.34 -6.19 -23.96
CA PRO A 157 -5.63 -6.44 -22.69
C PRO A 157 -6.26 -5.76 -21.48
N VAL A 158 -6.72 -4.50 -21.61
CA VAL A 158 -7.37 -3.73 -20.54
C VAL A 158 -8.41 -2.80 -21.15
N LYS A 159 -9.66 -2.84 -20.66
CA LYS A 159 -10.75 -2.00 -21.14
C LYS A 159 -10.93 -0.70 -20.34
N LYS A 160 -10.73 -0.78 -19.02
CA LYS A 160 -10.93 0.33 -18.08
C LYS A 160 -10.13 0.13 -16.80
N ALA A 161 -9.91 1.22 -16.06
CA ALA A 161 -9.50 1.17 -14.66
C ALA A 161 -10.48 1.98 -13.81
N SER A 162 -10.64 1.60 -12.54
CA SER A 162 -11.51 2.29 -11.59
C SER A 162 -10.83 2.33 -10.23
N TYR A 163 -11.06 3.39 -9.47
CA TYR A 163 -10.75 3.42 -8.04
C TYR A 163 -12.03 3.23 -7.25
N TRP A 164 -11.94 2.51 -6.14
CA TRP A 164 -13.05 2.34 -5.23
C TRP A 164 -12.66 2.76 -3.82
N HIS A 165 -13.06 3.98 -3.45
CA HIS A 165 -12.86 4.46 -2.09
C HIS A 165 -14.05 4.04 -1.24
N ILE A 166 -14.02 2.80 -0.77
CA ILE A 166 -15.14 2.13 -0.07
C ILE A 166 -15.67 2.91 1.14
N ALA A 167 -14.86 3.80 1.74
CA ALA A 167 -15.30 4.66 2.82
C ALA A 167 -16.34 5.72 2.40
N LYS A 168 -16.41 6.08 1.12
CA LYS A 168 -17.25 7.16 0.60
C LYS A 168 -18.10 6.77 -0.62
N ASP A 169 -17.61 5.85 -1.45
CA ASP A 169 -18.25 5.49 -2.72
C ASP A 169 -18.92 4.12 -2.63
N ASP A 170 -20.20 4.06 -3.04
CA ASP A 170 -20.96 2.81 -3.10
C ASP A 170 -20.47 1.89 -4.22
N MET A 171 -19.91 2.44 -5.29
CA MET A 171 -19.42 1.69 -6.46
C MET A 171 -18.07 2.25 -6.96
N PRO A 172 -17.24 1.43 -7.64
CA PRO A 172 -16.00 1.91 -8.24
C PRO A 172 -16.23 3.04 -9.25
N ILE A 173 -15.42 4.09 -9.16
CA ILE A 173 -15.44 5.24 -10.07
C ILE A 173 -14.38 5.04 -11.14
N GLU A 174 -14.82 5.08 -12.40
CA GLU A 174 -13.94 4.95 -13.56
C GLU A 174 -12.91 6.09 -13.64
N LYS A 175 -11.69 5.72 -14.05
CA LYS A 175 -10.64 6.66 -14.39
C LYS A 175 -10.29 6.54 -15.85
N SER A 176 -10.19 7.69 -16.49
CA SER A 176 -9.61 7.82 -17.82
C SER A 176 -8.19 7.26 -17.81
N LEU A 177 -7.92 6.28 -18.66
CA LEU A 177 -6.57 5.75 -18.82
C LEU A 177 -5.69 6.82 -19.49
N PRO A 178 -4.50 7.11 -18.94
CA PRO A 178 -3.58 8.05 -19.56
C PRO A 178 -3.00 7.45 -20.85
N ASP A 179 -2.44 8.31 -21.69
CA ASP A 179 -1.71 7.85 -22.87
C ASP A 179 -0.54 6.94 -22.45
N LEU A 180 -0.44 5.78 -23.09
CA LEU A 180 0.52 4.75 -22.70
C LEU A 180 1.95 5.19 -22.96
N THR A 181 2.21 5.85 -24.09
CA THR A 181 3.56 6.31 -24.46
C THR A 181 4.04 7.38 -23.49
N GLN A 182 3.22 8.40 -23.25
CA GLN A 182 3.54 9.46 -22.28
C GLN A 182 3.71 8.90 -20.86
N SER A 183 2.88 7.94 -20.46
CA SER A 183 2.99 7.30 -19.15
C SER A 183 4.28 6.50 -19.02
N HIS A 184 4.65 5.75 -20.06
CA HIS A 184 5.90 4.99 -20.10
C HIS A 184 7.11 5.93 -19.99
N GLU A 185 7.16 6.99 -20.81
CA GLU A 185 8.23 7.98 -20.80
C GLU A 185 8.38 8.66 -19.43
N LEU A 186 7.25 9.07 -18.82
CA LEU A 186 7.24 9.69 -17.50
C LEU A 186 7.80 8.75 -16.42
N VAL A 187 7.32 7.50 -16.40
CA VAL A 187 7.75 6.51 -15.40
C VAL A 187 9.21 6.11 -15.64
N LEU A 188 9.65 6.03 -16.90
CA LEU A 188 11.04 5.77 -17.27
C LEU A 188 11.96 6.89 -16.78
N GLN A 189 11.56 8.16 -16.97
CA GLN A 189 12.32 9.31 -16.49
C GLN A 189 12.46 9.26 -14.96
N ILE A 190 11.37 9.06 -14.23
CA ILE A 190 11.42 8.96 -12.76
C ILE A 190 12.29 7.77 -12.33
N GLY A 191 12.21 6.65 -13.03
CA GLY A 191 13.05 5.48 -12.78
C GLY A 191 14.55 5.79 -12.91
N LYS A 192 14.93 6.55 -13.94
CA LYS A 192 16.31 7.04 -14.14
C LYS A 192 16.76 8.00 -13.03
N GLU A 193 15.88 8.90 -12.59
CA GLU A 193 16.16 9.81 -11.47
C GLU A 193 16.39 9.04 -10.16
N ILE A 194 15.54 8.04 -9.86
CA ILE A 194 15.71 7.16 -8.69
C ILE A 194 17.04 6.39 -8.80
N LYS A 195 17.34 5.83 -9.97
CA LYS A 195 18.59 5.10 -10.21
C LYS A 195 19.81 5.99 -9.98
N LEU A 196 19.79 7.23 -10.47
CA LEU A 196 20.85 8.21 -10.27
C LEU A 196 21.00 8.56 -8.78
N ALA A 197 19.89 8.82 -8.08
CA ALA A 197 19.92 9.12 -6.64
C ALA A 197 20.52 7.97 -5.81
N ARG A 198 20.20 6.71 -6.19
CA ARG A 198 20.79 5.49 -5.59
C ARG A 198 22.29 5.39 -5.87
N ALA A 199 22.72 5.62 -7.11
CA ALA A 199 24.14 5.56 -7.49
C ALA A 199 24.98 6.62 -6.76
N LEU A 200 24.42 7.81 -6.54
CA LEU A 200 25.08 8.91 -5.83
C LEU A 200 24.91 8.83 -4.29
N ASN A 201 24.13 7.88 -3.79
CA ASN A 201 23.69 7.79 -2.40
C ASN A 201 23.18 9.14 -1.84
N ARG A 202 22.41 9.89 -2.65
CA ARG A 202 22.00 11.27 -2.35
C ARG A 202 20.48 11.40 -2.29
N PHE A 203 19.95 11.36 -1.08
CA PHE A 203 18.52 11.41 -0.80
C PHE A 203 18.15 12.64 0.04
N LYS A 204 18.14 13.81 -0.60
CA LYS A 204 17.86 15.07 0.08
C LYS A 204 16.35 15.28 0.26
N CYS A 205 15.96 15.78 1.43
CA CYS A 205 14.59 16.24 1.64
C CYS A 205 14.39 17.57 0.89
N PRO A 206 13.24 17.78 0.20
CA PRO A 206 12.94 19.04 -0.45
C PRO A 206 12.86 20.23 0.52
N GLN A 207 12.55 19.97 1.80
CA GLN A 207 12.49 20.98 2.87
C GLN A 207 13.85 21.19 3.58
N GLY A 208 14.94 20.63 3.04
CA GLY A 208 16.27 20.74 3.64
C GLY A 208 16.42 19.89 4.90
N GLU A 209 17.33 20.31 5.79
CA GLU A 209 17.72 19.51 6.96
C GLU A 209 16.64 19.40 8.04
N GLN A 210 15.68 20.33 8.08
CA GLN A 210 14.55 20.29 9.02
C GLN A 210 13.61 19.08 8.78
N GLY A 211 13.73 18.42 7.63
CA GLY A 211 12.84 17.33 7.26
C GLY A 211 11.45 17.81 6.84
N CYS A 212 10.63 16.88 6.38
CA CYS A 212 9.24 17.14 6.01
C CYS A 212 8.33 16.10 6.65
N LYS A 213 7.02 16.31 6.56
CA LYS A 213 6.00 15.39 7.11
C LYS A 213 6.13 13.93 6.66
N TYR A 214 6.82 13.66 5.56
CA TYR A 214 7.05 12.30 5.04
C TYR A 214 8.29 11.62 5.64
N CYS A 215 9.39 12.34 5.85
CA CYS A 215 10.63 11.73 6.38
C CYS A 215 10.71 11.80 7.91
N LEU A 216 10.14 12.83 8.54
CA LEU A 216 10.19 13.01 9.99
C LEU A 216 9.68 11.80 10.78
N PRO A 217 8.58 11.12 10.39
CA PRO A 217 8.15 9.92 11.09
C PRO A 217 9.19 8.80 11.09
N TYR A 218 9.94 8.63 9.98
CA TYR A 218 11.02 7.65 9.91
C TYR A 218 12.27 8.10 10.69
N GLU A 219 12.59 9.39 10.66
CA GLU A 219 13.70 9.95 11.47
C GLU A 219 13.46 9.74 12.96
N LYS A 220 12.20 9.83 13.43
CA LYS A 220 11.82 9.48 14.80
C LYS A 220 12.07 8.02 15.16
N ILE A 221 11.97 7.10 14.21
CA ILE A 221 12.36 5.69 14.42
C ILE A 221 13.85 5.62 14.70
N LEU A 222 14.67 6.28 13.86
CA LEU A 222 16.12 6.29 14.01
C LEU A 222 16.59 6.97 15.30
N ASP A 223 15.87 8.01 15.75
CA ASP A 223 16.11 8.70 17.01
C ASP A 223 15.67 7.91 18.26
N GLY A 224 15.05 6.73 18.10
CA GLY A 224 14.51 5.93 19.21
C GLY A 224 13.26 6.55 19.87
N LYS A 225 12.59 7.48 19.17
CA LYS A 225 11.37 8.16 19.65
C LYS A 225 10.08 7.42 19.26
N ALA A 226 10.15 6.53 18.28
CA ALA A 226 9.02 5.66 17.90
C ALA A 226 9.08 4.33 18.67
N THR A 227 7.91 3.73 18.90
CA THR A 227 7.79 2.45 19.62
C THR A 227 7.72 1.31 18.62
N PHE A 228 8.55 0.28 18.77
CA PHE A 228 8.43 -0.97 18.01
C PHE A 228 7.16 -1.72 18.43
N VAL A 229 6.36 -2.16 17.47
CA VAL A 229 5.07 -2.81 17.74
C VAL A 229 4.95 -4.22 17.17
N GLY A 230 5.93 -4.67 16.39
CA GLY A 230 5.97 -6.02 15.83
C GLY A 230 6.53 -6.05 14.41
N GLU A 231 6.53 -7.24 13.83
CA GLU A 231 6.97 -7.46 12.45
C GLU A 231 5.77 -7.48 11.50
N GLY A 232 5.89 -6.75 10.40
CA GLY A 232 4.97 -6.77 9.28
C GLY A 232 5.43 -7.71 8.17
N ASN A 233 4.73 -7.65 7.04
CA ASN A 233 5.08 -8.43 5.86
C ASN A 233 6.42 -7.98 5.26
N TYR A 234 7.04 -8.87 4.47
CA TYR A 234 8.25 -8.58 3.70
C TYR A 234 9.48 -8.15 4.51
N HIS A 235 9.69 -8.76 5.69
CA HIS A 235 10.82 -8.46 6.59
C HIS A 235 10.89 -6.97 6.93
N THR A 236 9.79 -6.46 7.51
CA THR A 236 9.63 -5.06 7.90
C THR A 236 9.30 -4.98 9.39
N ASP A 237 10.10 -4.26 10.15
CA ASP A 237 9.84 -3.91 11.53
C ASP A 237 8.88 -2.72 11.58
N LEU A 238 7.76 -2.86 12.28
CA LEU A 238 6.72 -1.84 12.36
C LEU A 238 6.89 -0.99 13.62
N TYR A 239 6.81 0.32 13.42
CA TYR A 239 6.93 1.32 14.47
C TYR A 239 5.73 2.26 14.48
N ALA A 240 5.31 2.66 15.68
CA ALA A 240 4.24 3.61 15.90
C ALA A 240 4.75 4.83 16.69
N ASP A 241 4.29 6.01 16.31
CA ASP A 241 4.55 7.24 17.06
C ASP A 241 3.29 7.67 17.83
N PHE A 242 3.23 7.24 19.09
CA PHE A 242 2.15 7.58 20.03
C PHE A 242 2.27 9.00 20.62
N THR A 243 3.39 9.68 20.41
CA THR A 243 3.60 11.06 20.87
C THR A 243 3.03 12.08 19.89
N SER A 244 2.89 11.67 18.63
CA SER A 244 2.33 12.52 17.59
C SER A 244 0.82 12.40 17.54
N THR A 245 0.12 13.49 17.85
CA THR A 245 -1.18 13.77 17.24
C THR A 245 -0.95 14.06 15.75
N LEU A 246 -0.61 13.03 14.96
CA LEU A 246 -0.50 13.18 13.51
C LEU A 246 -1.82 13.74 12.99
N PRO A 247 -1.80 14.77 12.12
CA PRO A 247 -3.01 15.27 11.50
C PRO A 247 -3.66 14.10 10.76
N LYS A 248 -4.97 13.93 10.98
CA LYS A 248 -5.84 12.96 10.29
C LYS A 248 -5.48 13.00 8.80
N SER A 249 -4.73 12.02 8.32
CA SER A 249 -4.38 11.97 6.90
C SER A 249 -5.65 11.67 6.13
N GLU A 250 -6.15 12.65 5.39
CA GLU A 250 -7.12 12.49 4.31
C GLU A 250 -6.46 11.75 3.13
N ILE A 251 -6.08 10.50 3.36
CA ILE A 251 -5.79 9.56 2.29
C ILE A 251 -6.81 8.44 2.44
N LEU A 252 -8.02 8.78 1.97
CA LEU A 252 -9.03 7.85 1.46
C LEU A 252 -9.46 8.36 0.09
#